data_AF-Q2C9X7-F1
#
_entry.id   AF-Q2C9X7-F1
#
_cell.length_a   1.000
_cell.length_b   1.000
_cell.length_c   1.000
_cell.angle_alpha   90.00
_cell.angle_beta   90.00
_cell.angle_gamma   90.00
#
_symmetry.space_group_name_H-M   'P 1'
#
loop_
_entity.id
_entity.type
_entity.pdbx_description
1 polymer ?
#
loop_
_entity_poly.entity_id
_entity_poly.type
_entity_poly.pdbx_seq_one_letter_code
_entity_poly.pdbx_strand_id
1 'polypeptide(L)'
;MRIDNTGDSLVVTLPQDILFDTDSATLSGSLQSDLNALARSLNNYPSTTITVIGHTDNTGEASYNQNLSRRRAQAVTSTLISSGVSAGRINTVGRGEDAPIATNLTE
;
A
#
# COMPACT_ATOMS: atom_id res chain seq x y z
N MET A 1 4.87 -2.00 -10.84
CA MET A 1 5.56 -1.90 -9.54
C MET A 1 6.83 -1.10 -9.75
N ARG A 2 7.07 -0.07 -8.94
CA ARG A 2 8.30 0.75 -8.95
C ARG A 2 8.98 0.62 -7.60
N ILE A 3 10.30 0.50 -7.61
CA ILE A 3 11.12 0.38 -6.40
C ILE A 3 12.18 1.48 -6.45
N ASP A 4 12.17 2.37 -5.47
CA ASP A 4 13.15 3.44 -5.32
C ASP A 4 13.96 3.20 -4.03
N ASN A 5 15.27 3.08 -4.17
CA ASN A 5 16.19 3.00 -3.02
C ASN A 5 16.79 4.39 -2.78
N THR A 6 16.47 5.00 -1.64
CA THR A 6 16.95 6.32 -1.26
C THR A 6 18.24 6.27 -0.42
N GLY A 7 18.87 5.10 -0.30
CA GLY A 7 20.01 4.84 0.58
C GLY A 7 19.57 4.37 1.96
N ASP A 8 18.71 5.16 2.62
CA ASP A 8 18.22 4.89 3.97
C ASP A 8 16.82 4.25 3.99
N SER A 9 16.12 4.21 2.85
CA SER A 9 14.76 3.70 2.74
C SER A 9 14.50 3.07 1.38
N LEU A 10 13.64 2.05 1.38
CA LEU A 10 13.12 1.44 0.16
C LEU A 10 11.65 1.86 0.00
N VAL A 11 11.36 2.61 -1.06
CA VAL A 11 10.00 2.99 -1.41
C VAL A 11 9.51 2.03 -2.49
N VAL A 12 8.42 1.32 -2.21
CA VAL A 12 7.79 0.41 -3.16
C VAL A 12 6.42 0.98 -3.53
N THR A 13 6.26 1.35 -4.79
CA THR A 13 5.02 1.90 -5.33
C THR A 13 4.31 0.85 -6.18
N LEU A 14 3.08 0.53 -5.77
CA LEU A 14 2.20 -0.42 -6.42
C LEU A 14 1.04 0.35 -7.08
N PRO A 15 0.79 0.18 -8.39
CA PRO A 15 -0.30 0.88 -9.08
C PRO A 15 -1.67 0.46 -8.52
N GLN A 16 -2.56 1.42 -8.28
CA GLN A 16 -3.89 1.16 -7.71
C GLN A 16 -4.75 0.24 -8.56
N ASP A 17 -4.68 0.37 -9.89
CA ASP A 17 -5.50 -0.40 -10.86
C ASP A 17 -5.12 -1.88 -10.90
N ILE A 18 -3.92 -2.21 -10.40
CA ILE A 18 -3.46 -3.58 -10.26
C ILE A 18 -3.89 -4.13 -8.88
N LEU A 19 -3.94 -3.25 -7.88
CA LEU A 19 -4.19 -3.58 -6.48
C LEU A 19 -5.65 -3.88 -6.15
N PHE A 20 -6.56 -3.07 -6.67
CA PHE A 20 -7.96 -3.06 -6.29
C PHE A 20 -8.83 -2.83 -7.51
N ASP A 21 -9.96 -3.53 -7.57
CA ASP A 21 -11.03 -3.14 -8.47
C ASP A 21 -11.52 -1.71 -8.12
N THR A 22 -12.17 -1.06 -9.09
CA THR A 22 -12.81 0.24 -8.88
C THR A 22 -13.71 0.18 -7.65
N ASP A 23 -13.54 1.17 -6.76
CA ASP A 23 -14.27 1.29 -5.50
C ASP A 23 -14.08 0.13 -4.47
N SER A 24 -13.13 -0.77 -4.72
CA SER A 24 -12.85 -1.91 -3.85
C SER A 24 -11.65 -1.66 -2.93
N ALA A 25 -11.67 -2.32 -1.78
CA ALA A 25 -10.51 -2.51 -0.90
C ALA A 25 -10.11 -4.00 -0.80
N THR A 26 -10.69 -4.84 -1.65
CA THR A 26 -10.38 -6.27 -1.73
C THR A 26 -9.17 -6.47 -2.64
N LEU A 27 -8.13 -7.11 -2.12
CA LEU A 27 -6.93 -7.43 -2.88
C LEU A 27 -7.20 -8.56 -3.88
N SER A 28 -6.71 -8.41 -5.10
CA SER A 28 -6.74 -9.49 -6.09
C SER A 28 -5.83 -10.66 -5.67
N GLY A 29 -6.19 -11.89 -6.08
CA GLY A 29 -5.48 -13.11 -5.66
C GLY A 29 -4.02 -13.18 -6.13
N SER A 30 -3.69 -12.63 -7.31
CA SER A 30 -2.32 -12.52 -7.80
C SER A 30 -1.45 -11.67 -6.87
N LEU A 31 -2.03 -10.62 -6.29
CA LEU A 31 -1.33 -9.67 -5.44
C LEU A 31 -1.12 -10.14 -4.01
N GLN A 32 -1.99 -11.01 -3.50
CA GLN A 32 -1.67 -11.70 -2.26
C GLN A 32 -0.34 -12.45 -2.39
N SER A 33 -0.06 -13.06 -3.54
CA SER A 33 1.21 -13.77 -3.76
C SER A 33 2.42 -12.82 -3.77
N ASP A 34 2.30 -11.66 -4.39
CA ASP A 34 3.36 -10.64 -4.39
C ASP A 34 3.61 -10.04 -3.00
N LEU A 35 2.53 -9.75 -2.26
CA LEU A 35 2.62 -9.28 -0.87
C LEU A 35 3.21 -10.35 0.05
N ASN A 36 2.90 -11.63 -0.18
CA ASN A 36 3.51 -12.73 0.55
C ASN A 36 5.02 -12.82 0.28
N ALA A 37 5.45 -12.61 -0.98
CA ALA A 37 6.87 -12.58 -1.33
C ALA A 37 7.59 -11.39 -0.69
N LEU A 38 6.96 -10.21 -0.69
CA LEU A 38 7.46 -9.02 -0.01
C LEU A 38 7.59 -9.26 1.51
N ALA A 39 6.58 -9.85 2.14
CA ALA A 39 6.61 -10.19 3.57
C ALA A 39 7.78 -11.10 3.93
N ARG A 40 8.09 -12.12 3.10
CA ARG A 40 9.27 -12.97 3.30
C ARG A 40 10.56 -12.17 3.26
N SER A 41 10.69 -11.24 2.33
CA SER A 41 11.86 -10.35 2.27
C SER A 41 11.96 -9.47 3.52
N LEU A 42 10.84 -8.87 3.96
CA LEU A 42 10.78 -8.03 5.16
C LEU A 42 11.12 -8.78 6.46
N ASN A 43 10.89 -10.10 6.49
CA ASN A 43 11.27 -10.95 7.63
C ASN A 43 12.78 -11.21 7.71
N ASN A 44 13.52 -11.08 6.60
CA ASN A 44 14.99 -11.13 6.62
C ASN A 44 15.61 -9.85 7.24
N TYR A 45 14.83 -8.78 7.38
CA TYR A 45 15.26 -7.50 7.93
C TYR A 45 14.36 -7.08 9.10
N PRO A 46 14.41 -7.77 10.25
CA PRO A 46 13.45 -7.58 11.35
C PRO A 46 13.49 -6.19 12.01
N SER A 47 14.61 -5.47 11.88
CA SER A 47 14.78 -4.12 12.44
C SER A 47 14.16 -3.01 11.58
N THR A 48 13.66 -3.31 10.39
CA THR A 48 13.07 -2.30 9.49
C THR A 48 11.64 -1.97 9.92
N THR A 49 11.32 -0.68 10.02
CA THR A 49 9.95 -0.18 10.16
C THR A 49 9.32 -0.03 8.78
N ILE A 50 8.04 -0.39 8.67
CA ILE A 50 7.29 -0.40 7.42
C ILE A 50 6.17 0.63 7.53
N THR A 51 6.04 1.50 6.54
CA THR A 51 4.90 2.41 6.42
C THR A 51 4.11 2.04 5.18
N VAL A 52 2.85 1.64 5.36
CA VAL A 52 1.90 1.37 4.28
C VAL A 52 1.02 2.59 4.11
N ILE A 53 1.12 3.23 2.94
CA ILE A 53 0.34 4.43 2.63
C ILE A 53 -0.65 4.08 1.51
N GLY A 54 -1.93 4.23 1.80
CA GLY A 54 -3.00 4.09 0.82
C GLY A 54 -3.33 5.44 0.19
N HIS A 55 -3.60 5.42 -1.11
CA HIS A 55 -4.02 6.56 -1.90
C HIS A 55 -5.27 6.20 -2.70
N THR A 56 -6.00 7.23 -3.13
CA THR A 56 -7.10 7.13 -4.08
C THR A 56 -6.86 8.09 -5.23
N ASP A 57 -7.67 7.97 -6.27
CA ASP A 57 -7.82 8.99 -7.30
C ASP A 57 -8.47 10.27 -6.72
N ASN A 58 -8.50 11.32 -7.54
CA ASN A 58 -9.05 12.64 -7.19
C ASN A 58 -10.54 12.78 -7.57
N THR A 59 -11.21 11.67 -7.87
CA THR A 59 -12.64 11.67 -8.20
C THR A 59 -13.46 11.28 -6.96
N GLY A 60 -14.62 11.90 -6.77
CA GLY A 60 -15.47 11.68 -5.58
C GLY A 60 -15.14 12.61 -4.42
N GLU A 61 -15.80 12.40 -3.27
CA GLU A 61 -15.63 13.26 -2.10
C GLU A 61 -14.33 12.96 -1.34
N ALA A 62 -13.62 14.01 -0.91
CA ALA A 62 -12.39 13.87 -0.12
C ALA A 62 -12.56 12.97 1.12
N SER A 63 -13.69 13.07 1.82
CA SER A 63 -14.00 12.23 2.99
C SER A 63 -14.15 10.75 2.63
N TYR A 64 -14.72 10.48 1.45
CA TYR A 64 -14.86 9.14 0.90
C TYR A 64 -13.49 8.55 0.56
N ASN A 65 -12.67 9.32 -0.15
CA ASN A 65 -11.32 8.99 -0.58
C ASN A 65 -10.38 8.74 0.60
N GLN A 66 -10.50 9.52 1.66
CA GLN A 66 -9.76 9.31 2.90
C GLN A 66 -10.13 7.97 3.57
N ASN A 67 -11.41 7.61 3.58
CA ASN A 67 -11.86 6.33 4.14
C ASN A 67 -11.46 5.13 3.26
N LEU A 68 -11.58 5.26 1.94
CA LEU A 68 -11.20 4.22 0.98
C LEU A 68 -9.68 3.97 1.01
N SER A 69 -8.86 5.02 0.95
CA SER A 69 -7.40 4.89 1.07
C SER A 69 -6.98 4.20 2.36
N ARG A 70 -7.61 4.51 3.50
CA ARG A 70 -7.34 3.84 4.77
C ARG A 70 -7.70 2.35 4.73
N ARG A 71 -8.86 2.00 4.18
CA ARG A 71 -9.29 0.59 4.03
C ARG A 71 -8.33 -0.21 3.15
N ARG A 72 -7.89 0.38 2.03
CA ARG A 72 -6.91 -0.22 1.11
C ARG A 72 -5.55 -0.45 1.79
N ALA A 73 -5.05 0.54 2.51
CA ALA A 73 -3.82 0.40 3.30
C ALA A 73 -3.95 -0.71 4.36
N GLN A 74 -5.09 -0.79 5.04
CA GLN A 74 -5.37 -1.84 6.02
C GLN A 74 -5.41 -3.25 5.40
N ALA A 75 -5.93 -3.41 4.18
CA ALA A 75 -5.95 -4.69 3.48
C ALA A 75 -4.53 -5.21 3.19
N VAL A 76 -3.64 -4.31 2.73
CA VAL A 76 -2.22 -4.61 2.52
C VAL A 76 -1.54 -4.96 3.84
N THR A 77 -1.71 -4.15 4.87
CA THR A 77 -1.16 -4.41 6.21
C THR A 77 -1.61 -5.75 6.75
N SER A 78 -2.90 -6.09 6.62
CA SER A 78 -3.45 -7.37 7.10
C SER A 78 -2.79 -8.56 6.40
N THR A 79 -2.52 -8.44 5.10
CA THR A 79 -1.85 -9.47 4.29
C THR A 79 -0.38 -9.63 4.70
N LEU A 80 0.33 -8.54 4.98
CA LEU A 80 1.71 -8.60 5.47
C LEU A 80 1.79 -9.25 6.86
N ILE A 81 0.85 -8.92 7.76
CA ILE A 81 0.75 -9.52 9.09
C ILE A 81 0.43 -11.01 9.00
N SER A 82 -0.56 -11.40 8.19
CA SER A 82 -0.89 -12.83 7.99
C SER A 82 0.27 -13.63 7.39
N SER A 83 1.19 -12.93 6.70
CA SER A 83 2.41 -13.50 6.12
C SER A 83 3.62 -13.49 7.08
N GLY A 84 3.41 -13.12 8.34
CA GLY A 84 4.41 -13.23 9.40
C GLY A 84 5.17 -11.94 9.75
N VAL A 85 4.84 -10.80 9.13
CA VAL A 85 5.43 -9.52 9.54
C VAL A 85 4.79 -9.07 10.86
N SER A 86 5.61 -8.75 11.87
CA SER A 86 5.11 -8.26 13.16
C SER A 86 4.32 -6.97 13.00
N ALA A 87 3.10 -6.93 13.56
CA ALA A 87 2.22 -5.77 13.51
C ALA A 87 2.87 -4.51 14.13
N GLY A 88 3.71 -4.67 15.15
CA GLY A 88 4.43 -3.56 15.77
C GLY A 88 5.45 -2.87 14.86
N ARG A 89 5.77 -3.46 13.70
CA ARG A 89 6.66 -2.87 12.70
C ARG A 89 5.93 -2.07 11.64
N ILE A 90 4.60 -2.17 11.56
CA ILE A 90 3.82 -1.62 10.45
C ILE A 90 3.01 -0.42 10.92
N ASN A 91 3.25 0.72 10.30
CA ASN A 91 2.38 1.89 10.39
C ASN A 91 1.46 1.96 9.16
N THR A 92 0.17 2.16 9.37
CA THR A 92 -0.83 2.20 8.28
C THR A 92 -1.44 3.58 8.18
N VAL A 93 -1.37 4.20 7.00
CA VAL A 93 -1.83 5.57 6.77
C VAL A 93 -2.70 5.62 5.51
N GLY A 94 -3.89 6.23 5.60
CA GLY A 94 -4.65 6.66 4.42
C GLY A 94 -4.33 8.11 4.13
N ARG A 95 -4.06 8.46 2.87
CA ARG A 95 -3.78 9.84 2.44
C ARG A 95 -4.82 10.40 1.48
N GLY A 96 -5.89 9.66 1.19
CA GLY A 96 -6.88 10.07 0.20
C GLY A 96 -6.21 10.44 -1.13
N GLU A 97 -6.59 11.60 -1.64
CA GLU A 97 -6.05 12.20 -2.87
C GLU A 97 -4.84 13.13 -2.64
N ASP A 98 -4.51 13.45 -1.38
CA ASP A 98 -3.64 14.57 -0.99
C ASP A 98 -2.13 14.37 -1.25
N ALA A 99 -1.72 13.25 -1.85
CA ALA A 99 -0.31 13.01 -2.20
C ALA A 99 -0.19 11.98 -3.34
N PRO A 100 -0.39 12.36 -4.61
CA PRO A 100 -0.25 11.43 -5.73
C PRO A 100 1.19 10.91 -5.81
N ILE A 101 1.39 9.58 -5.69
CA ILE A 101 2.74 8.96 -5.86
C ILE A 101 3.15 8.98 -7.35
N ALA A 102 2.18 9.19 -8.25
CA ALA A 102 2.36 9.57 -9.64
C ALA A 102 1.47 10.80 -9.89
N THR A 103 1.90 11.75 -10.72
CA THR A 103 1.04 12.84 -11.17
C THR A 103 -0.26 12.25 -11.73
N ASN A 104 -1.40 12.47 -11.06
CA ASN A 104 -2.73 12.13 -11.55
C ASN A 104 -3.16 13.05 -12.72
N LEU A 105 -2.21 13.47 -13.55
CA LEU A 105 -2.46 14.09 -14.85
C LEU A 105 -2.47 12.96 -15.88
N THR A 106 -3.61 12.30 -16.01
CA THR A 106 -4.00 11.81 -17.33
C THR A 106 -4.43 13.01 -18.16
N GLU A 107 -3.54 13.47 -19.04
CA GLU A 107 -3.79 13.78 -20.46
C GLU A 107 -2.45 13.79 -21.22
#